data_AF-A0A194X6M5-F1
#
_entry.id   AF-A0A194X6M5-F1
#
_cell.length_a   1.000
_cell.length_b   1.000
_cell.length_c   1.000
_cell.angle_alpha   90.00
_cell.angle_beta   90.00
_cell.angle_gamma   90.00
#
_symmetry.space_group_name_H-M   'P 1'
#
loop_
_entity.id
_entity.type
_entity.pdbx_description
1 polymer ?
#
loop_
_entity_poly.entity_id
_entity_poly.type
_entity_poly.pdbx_seq_one_letter_code
_entity_poly.pdbx_strand_id
1 'polypeptide(L)'
;MTSNSIINFILNNPDFEHHLHLSVAELRNALSTNPTDTSTDEKPKSRFHDLTQGLDDEQKKKTLEVLEKILADTQKKKCTIFEAIVEITVQLTEMPYNPVHWSLRASLLLEIGYPELAAGDARKSQKLSTAMLSGEGVGIAARAEPVYFGKSVEELHLEAFGILARALNEAGAFVNLREMCLEARALYSADNIFTAEFETSAARIKELKNEQRRRAMSYPHVARQNLLGATEILQFGFVDFRRYPFMPLEYLHRNAALFEATNTTILAMTPVSVQPSNVVTNSG
;
A
#
# COMPACT_ATOMS: atom_id res chain seq x y z
N MET A 1 12.40 -32.85 0.80
CA MET A 1 11.77 -31.74 1.55
C MET A 1 10.56 -32.28 2.30
N THR A 2 10.21 -31.71 3.46
CA THR A 2 8.99 -32.12 4.20
C THR A 2 7.83 -31.18 3.87
N SER A 3 6.58 -31.63 4.00
CA SER A 3 5.39 -30.76 3.84
C SER A 3 5.50 -29.45 4.63
N ASN A 4 6.06 -29.51 5.84
CA ASN A 4 6.29 -28.32 6.69
C ASN A 4 7.28 -27.31 6.08
N SER A 5 8.30 -27.78 5.34
CA SER A 5 9.25 -26.89 4.68
C SER A 5 8.64 -26.11 3.53
N ILE A 6 7.67 -26.71 2.80
CA ILE A 6 6.94 -26.05 1.71
C ILE A 6 5.97 -25.03 2.28
N ILE A 7 5.22 -25.39 3.33
CA ILE A 7 4.31 -24.47 4.02
C ILE A 7 5.08 -23.26 4.57
N ASN A 8 6.21 -23.47 5.24
CA ASN A 8 7.04 -22.38 5.74
C ASN A 8 7.66 -21.53 4.63
N PHE A 9 8.09 -22.12 3.51
CA PHE A 9 8.59 -21.36 2.36
C PHE A 9 7.51 -20.44 1.78
N ILE A 10 6.29 -20.96 1.69
CA ILE A 10 5.13 -20.26 1.19
C ILE A 10 4.73 -19.12 2.17
N LEU A 11 4.60 -19.41 3.47
CA LEU A 11 4.20 -18.43 4.49
C LEU A 11 5.21 -17.30 4.71
N ASN A 12 6.50 -17.54 4.48
CA ASN A 12 7.56 -16.55 4.69
C ASN A 12 7.88 -15.72 3.44
N ASN A 13 7.13 -15.89 2.34
CA ASN A 13 7.33 -15.09 1.14
C ASN A 13 6.67 -13.72 1.31
N PRO A 14 7.37 -12.58 1.18
CA PRO A 14 6.80 -11.25 1.42
C PRO A 14 5.64 -10.89 0.48
N ASP A 15 5.55 -11.53 -0.69
CA ASP A 15 4.45 -11.36 -1.65
C ASP A 15 3.37 -12.46 -1.55
N PHE A 16 3.41 -13.25 -0.47
CA PHE A 16 2.57 -14.44 -0.25
C PHE A 16 1.08 -14.16 -0.42
N GLU A 17 0.56 -13.04 0.08
CA GLU A 17 -0.87 -12.76 0.01
C GLU A 17 -1.38 -12.44 -1.40
N HIS A 18 -0.61 -11.68 -2.19
CA HIS A 18 -1.04 -11.33 -3.55
C HIS A 18 -0.89 -12.53 -4.50
N HIS A 19 0.08 -13.39 -4.21
CA HIS A 19 0.27 -14.63 -4.93
C HIS A 19 -0.49 -15.82 -4.34
N LEU A 20 -1.25 -15.70 -3.25
CA LEU A 20 -1.84 -16.88 -2.58
C LEU A 20 -2.78 -17.66 -3.52
N HIS A 21 -3.69 -16.95 -4.20
CA HIS A 21 -4.63 -17.57 -5.15
C HIS A 21 -3.92 -18.15 -6.38
N LEU A 22 -2.94 -17.43 -6.93
CA LEU A 22 -2.12 -17.90 -8.06
C LEU A 22 -1.26 -19.10 -7.65
N SER A 23 -0.65 -19.06 -6.47
CA SER A 23 0.19 -20.12 -5.91
C SER A 23 -0.62 -21.37 -5.64
N VAL A 24 -1.80 -21.26 -5.02
CA VAL A 24 -2.67 -22.42 -4.75
C VAL A 24 -3.18 -23.03 -6.06
N ALA A 25 -3.54 -22.22 -7.06
CA ALA A 25 -3.95 -22.72 -8.38
C ALA A 25 -2.78 -23.39 -9.13
N GLU A 26 -1.59 -22.77 -9.14
CA GLU A 26 -0.37 -23.34 -9.70
C GLU A 26 0.06 -24.64 -9.01
N LEU A 27 -0.09 -24.70 -7.68
CA LEU A 27 0.24 -25.89 -6.88
C LEU A 27 -0.80 -26.99 -7.10
N ARG A 28 -2.09 -26.66 -7.17
CA ARG A 28 -3.16 -27.61 -7.52
C ARG A 28 -2.92 -28.21 -8.91
N ASN A 29 -2.52 -27.40 -9.88
CA ASN A 29 -2.15 -27.86 -11.21
C ASN A 29 -0.89 -28.75 -11.18
N ALA A 30 0.15 -28.37 -10.43
CA ALA A 30 1.37 -29.16 -10.30
C ALA A 30 1.15 -30.50 -9.56
N LEU A 31 0.17 -30.55 -8.65
CA LEU A 31 -0.20 -31.77 -7.94
C LEU A 31 -1.15 -32.68 -8.73
N SER A 32 -1.90 -32.16 -9.70
CA SER A 32 -2.83 -32.96 -10.52
C SER A 32 -2.21 -33.56 -11.78
N THR A 33 -1.07 -33.04 -12.24
CA THR A 33 -0.34 -33.60 -13.39
C THR A 33 0.38 -34.88 -13.02
N ASN A 34 -0.08 -36.02 -13.56
CA ASN A 34 0.63 -37.29 -13.47
C ASN A 34 1.92 -37.23 -14.31
N PRO A 35 3.08 -37.71 -13.80
CA PRO A 35 4.36 -37.65 -14.50
C PRO A 35 4.44 -38.53 -15.75
N THR A 36 3.39 -39.29 -16.08
CA THR A 36 3.36 -40.20 -17.24
C THR A 36 2.98 -39.53 -18.57
N ASP A 37 2.53 -38.27 -18.58
CA ASP A 37 2.27 -37.54 -19.82
C ASP A 37 3.54 -36.85 -20.32
N THR A 38 4.47 -37.63 -20.88
CA THR A 38 5.62 -37.13 -21.63
C THR A 38 5.18 -36.64 -23.01
N SER A 39 4.47 -35.52 -23.05
CA SER A 39 4.33 -34.71 -24.26
C SER A 39 5.58 -33.85 -24.44
N THR A 40 6.18 -33.88 -25.63
CA THR A 40 7.46 -33.24 -25.98
C THR A 40 7.40 -31.72 -26.13
N ASP A 41 6.30 -31.06 -25.75
CA ASP A 41 6.23 -29.61 -25.68
C ASP A 41 6.79 -29.12 -24.34
N GLU A 42 7.88 -28.35 -24.39
CA GLU A 42 8.50 -27.68 -23.24
C GLU A 42 7.53 -26.67 -22.61
N LYS A 43 6.56 -27.15 -21.82
CA LYS A 43 5.80 -26.27 -20.94
C LYS A 43 6.73 -25.75 -19.85
N PRO A 44 6.63 -24.45 -19.51
CA PRO A 44 7.41 -23.89 -18.41
C PRO A 44 7.13 -24.68 -17.14
N LYS A 45 8.19 -25.27 -16.55
CA LYS A 45 8.10 -26.01 -15.29
C LYS A 45 7.53 -25.07 -14.22
N SER A 46 6.44 -25.49 -13.58
CA SER A 46 5.88 -24.77 -12.44
C SER A 46 6.98 -24.56 -11.39
N ARG A 47 7.07 -23.37 -10.80
CA ARG A 47 8.02 -23.06 -9.71
C ARG A 47 7.88 -23.99 -8.50
N PHE A 48 6.77 -24.71 -8.40
CA PHE A 48 6.49 -25.68 -7.34
C PHE A 48 6.84 -27.12 -7.71
N HIS A 49 7.20 -27.41 -8.96
CA HIS A 49 7.53 -28.76 -9.42
C HIS A 49 8.69 -29.36 -8.61
N ASP A 50 9.74 -28.58 -8.38
CA ASP A 50 10.92 -29.04 -7.62
C ASP A 50 10.62 -29.16 -6.12
N LEU A 51 9.64 -28.40 -5.62
CA LEU A 51 9.20 -28.45 -4.22
C LEU A 51 8.32 -29.66 -3.92
N THR A 52 7.54 -30.13 -4.89
CA THR A 52 6.66 -31.31 -4.74
C THR A 52 7.35 -32.63 -5.13
N GLN A 53 8.53 -32.55 -5.76
CA GLN A 53 9.33 -33.71 -6.14
C GLN A 53 9.81 -34.46 -4.89
N GLY A 54 9.32 -35.69 -4.69
CA GLY A 54 9.69 -36.54 -3.55
C GLY A 54 8.68 -36.54 -2.40
N LEU A 55 7.54 -35.86 -2.52
CA LEU A 55 6.39 -36.11 -1.65
C LEU A 55 5.61 -37.33 -2.18
N ASP A 56 5.22 -38.22 -1.29
CA ASP A 56 4.22 -39.25 -1.60
C ASP A 56 2.81 -38.62 -1.75
N ASP A 57 1.86 -39.38 -2.29
CA ASP A 57 0.52 -38.86 -2.60
C ASP A 57 -0.27 -38.48 -1.34
N GLU A 58 0.00 -39.13 -0.20
CA GLU A 58 -0.63 -38.80 1.09
C GLU A 58 -0.11 -37.45 1.62
N GLN A 59 1.19 -37.23 1.54
CA GLN A 59 1.84 -35.97 1.92
C GLN A 59 1.41 -34.82 1.01
N LYS A 60 1.27 -35.05 -0.30
CA LYS A 60 0.74 -34.07 -1.25
C LYS A 60 -0.68 -33.67 -0.90
N LYS A 61 -1.56 -34.66 -0.67
CA LYS A 61 -2.96 -34.43 -0.28
C LYS A 61 -3.07 -33.63 1.00
N LYS A 62 -2.33 -34.02 2.05
CA LYS A 62 -2.29 -33.30 3.34
C LYS A 62 -1.77 -31.87 3.20
N THR A 63 -0.76 -31.65 2.36
CA THR A 63 -0.22 -30.31 2.09
C THR A 63 -1.28 -29.44 1.41
N LEU A 64 -2.02 -29.98 0.45
CA LEU A 64 -3.09 -29.26 -0.25
C LEU A 64 -4.25 -28.90 0.71
N GLU A 65 -4.70 -29.85 1.55
CA GLU A 65 -5.76 -29.61 2.54
C GLU A 65 -5.38 -28.47 3.52
N VAL A 66 -4.12 -28.43 3.98
CA VAL A 66 -3.63 -27.35 4.85
C VAL A 66 -3.61 -26.00 4.13
N LEU A 67 -3.16 -25.96 2.88
CA LEU A 67 -3.12 -24.72 2.09
C LEU A 67 -4.52 -24.20 1.78
N GLU A 68 -5.47 -25.08 1.46
CA GLU A 68 -6.88 -24.70 1.23
C GLU A 68 -7.52 -24.13 2.49
N LYS A 69 -7.23 -24.71 3.66
CA LYS A 69 -7.67 -24.16 4.95
C LYS A 69 -7.08 -22.77 5.21
N ILE A 70 -5.76 -22.59 5.02
CA ILE A 70 -5.10 -21.29 5.18
C ILE A 70 -5.70 -20.25 4.24
N LEU A 71 -6.00 -20.63 2.99
CA LEU A 71 -6.65 -19.75 2.02
C LEU A 71 -8.06 -19.33 2.48
N ALA A 72 -8.87 -20.29 2.94
CA ALA A 72 -10.21 -20.01 3.45
C ALA A 72 -10.19 -19.09 4.68
N ASP A 73 -9.30 -19.35 5.63
CA ASP A 73 -9.15 -18.53 6.84
C ASP A 73 -8.67 -17.11 6.48
N THR A 74 -7.71 -16.98 5.56
CA THR A 74 -7.24 -15.68 5.05
C THR A 74 -8.37 -14.92 4.34
N GLN A 75 -9.15 -15.58 3.49
CA GLN A 75 -10.25 -14.95 2.77
C GLN A 75 -11.36 -14.50 3.72
N LYS A 76 -11.70 -15.32 4.73
CA LYS A 76 -12.64 -14.96 5.79
C LYS A 76 -12.16 -13.73 6.56
N LYS A 77 -10.88 -13.69 6.94
CA LYS A 77 -10.28 -12.52 7.60
C LYS A 77 -10.38 -11.26 6.72
N LYS A 78 -10.07 -11.36 5.43
CA LYS A 78 -10.20 -10.23 4.50
C LYS A 78 -11.65 -9.72 4.39
N CYS A 79 -12.63 -10.61 4.29
CA CYS A 79 -14.05 -10.23 4.31
C CYS A 79 -14.40 -9.41 5.57
N THR A 80 -13.97 -9.86 6.75
CA THR A 80 -14.21 -9.11 8.00
C THR A 80 -13.53 -7.75 8.02
N ILE A 81 -12.34 -7.62 7.42
CA ILE A 81 -11.65 -6.32 7.32
C ILE A 81 -12.37 -5.38 6.36
N PHE A 82 -12.87 -5.88 5.22
CA PHE A 82 -13.66 -5.07 4.29
C PHE A 82 -14.96 -4.55 4.92
N GLU A 83 -15.66 -5.38 5.69
CA GLU A 83 -16.85 -4.97 6.45
C GLU A 83 -16.50 -3.84 7.43
N ALA A 84 -15.39 -3.96 8.16
CA ALA A 84 -14.91 -2.91 9.07
C ALA A 84 -14.53 -1.61 8.32
N ILE A 85 -13.91 -1.70 7.14
CA ILE A 85 -13.61 -0.52 6.30
C ILE A 85 -14.90 0.18 5.87
N VAL A 86 -15.94 -0.58 5.51
CA VAL A 86 -17.25 -0.02 5.13
C VAL A 86 -17.88 0.69 6.34
N GLU A 87 -17.89 0.07 7.51
CA GLU A 87 -18.42 0.66 8.74
C GLU A 87 -17.71 1.98 9.09
N ILE A 88 -16.37 1.99 9.10
CA ILE A 88 -15.61 3.21 9.38
C ILE A 88 -15.84 4.27 8.29
N THR A 89 -16.05 3.86 7.05
CA THR A 89 -16.37 4.80 5.97
C THR A 89 -17.71 5.49 6.21
N VAL A 90 -18.73 4.77 6.70
CA VAL A 90 -20.00 5.37 7.12
C VAL A 90 -19.77 6.36 8.27
N GLN A 91 -19.00 5.97 9.29
CA GLN A 91 -18.65 6.87 10.41
C GLN A 91 -17.93 8.14 9.93
N LEU A 92 -17.03 8.03 8.94
CA LEU A 92 -16.35 9.18 8.33
C LEU A 92 -17.27 10.09 7.53
N THR A 93 -18.40 9.60 7.02
CA THR A 93 -19.41 10.48 6.40
C THR A 93 -20.15 11.33 7.42
N GLU A 94 -20.33 10.81 8.64
CA GLU A 94 -21.00 11.49 9.75
C GLU A 94 -20.04 12.41 10.54
N MET A 95 -18.78 11.98 10.68
CA MET A 95 -17.73 12.64 11.45
C MET A 95 -16.43 12.75 10.61
N PRO A 96 -16.42 13.63 9.60
CA PRO A 96 -15.30 13.72 8.65
C PRO A 96 -14.03 14.31 9.26
N TYR A 97 -14.11 15.00 10.40
CA TYR A 97 -12.95 15.63 11.05
C TYR A 97 -12.36 14.77 12.18
N ASN A 98 -12.84 13.53 12.36
CA ASN A 98 -12.39 12.65 13.43
C ASN A 98 -11.09 11.95 13.03
N PRO A 99 -9.93 12.33 13.61
CA PRO A 99 -8.65 11.74 13.22
C PRO A 99 -8.58 10.25 13.52
N VAL A 100 -9.33 9.74 14.49
CA VAL A 100 -9.30 8.32 14.88
C VAL A 100 -9.85 7.45 13.77
N HIS A 101 -11.00 7.80 13.19
CA HIS A 101 -11.60 7.03 12.11
C HIS A 101 -10.71 6.99 10.87
N TRP A 102 -10.04 8.09 10.52
CA TRP A 102 -9.04 8.10 9.44
C TRP A 102 -7.86 7.17 9.73
N SER A 103 -7.32 7.18 10.95
CA SER A 103 -6.20 6.28 11.35
C SER A 103 -6.61 4.80 11.39
N LEU A 104 -7.81 4.49 11.90
CA LEU A 104 -8.35 3.14 11.91
C LEU A 104 -8.51 2.60 10.49
N ARG A 105 -9.13 3.37 9.60
CA ARG A 105 -9.30 2.96 8.20
C ARG A 105 -7.95 2.79 7.50
N ALA A 106 -7.01 3.69 7.73
CA ALA A 106 -5.65 3.58 7.19
C ALA A 106 -4.95 2.27 7.64
N SER A 107 -5.10 1.88 8.90
CA SER A 107 -4.53 0.63 9.42
C SER A 107 -5.13 -0.60 8.75
N LEU A 108 -6.45 -0.62 8.57
CA LEU A 108 -7.14 -1.72 7.87
C LEU A 108 -6.74 -1.78 6.39
N LEU A 109 -6.59 -0.63 5.73
CA LEU A 109 -6.13 -0.54 4.35
C LEU A 109 -4.70 -1.08 4.18
N LEU A 110 -3.79 -0.82 5.13
CA LEU A 110 -2.47 -1.46 5.14
C LEU A 110 -2.58 -2.97 5.28
N GLU A 111 -3.43 -3.45 6.19
CA GLU A 111 -3.56 -4.90 6.46
C GLU A 111 -4.01 -5.70 5.24
N ILE A 112 -4.84 -5.12 4.36
CA ILE A 112 -5.26 -5.76 3.11
C ILE A 112 -4.39 -5.40 1.90
N GLY A 113 -3.30 -4.65 2.14
CA GLY A 113 -2.30 -4.33 1.13
C GLY A 113 -2.72 -3.21 0.17
N TYR A 114 -3.31 -2.12 0.67
CA TYR A 114 -3.49 -0.87 -0.08
C TYR A 114 -2.71 0.27 0.58
N PRO A 115 -1.36 0.22 0.57
CA PRO A 115 -0.53 1.18 1.28
C PRO A 115 -0.68 2.61 0.76
N GLU A 116 -0.97 2.80 -0.53
CA GLU A 116 -1.24 4.12 -1.12
C GLU A 116 -2.52 4.77 -0.58
N LEU A 117 -3.60 3.99 -0.42
CA LEU A 117 -4.85 4.47 0.18
C LEU A 117 -4.66 4.76 1.67
N ALA A 118 -3.95 3.85 2.35
CA ALA A 118 -3.62 4.02 3.75
C ALA A 118 -2.76 5.27 4.00
N ALA A 119 -1.79 5.57 3.14
CA ALA A 119 -0.97 6.78 3.24
C ALA A 119 -1.85 8.04 3.13
N GLY A 120 -2.83 8.05 2.22
CA GLY A 120 -3.78 9.15 2.09
C GLY A 120 -4.60 9.39 3.35
N ASP A 121 -5.16 8.32 3.94
CA ASP A 121 -5.97 8.40 5.15
C ASP A 121 -5.14 8.74 6.40
N ALA A 122 -3.94 8.14 6.54
CA ALA A 122 -3.01 8.46 7.63
C ALA A 122 -2.54 9.92 7.56
N ARG A 123 -2.30 10.46 6.35
CA ARG A 123 -1.96 11.88 6.16
C ARG A 123 -3.09 12.81 6.59
N LYS A 124 -4.35 12.46 6.31
CA LYS A 124 -5.51 13.24 6.79
C LYS A 124 -5.61 13.21 8.30
N SER A 125 -5.49 12.04 8.92
CA SER A 125 -5.47 11.89 10.38
C SER A 125 -4.36 12.73 11.02
N GLN A 126 -3.15 12.70 10.43
CA GLN A 126 -2.00 13.50 10.86
C GLN A 126 -2.29 15.00 10.77
N LYS A 127 -2.84 15.49 9.67
CA LYS A 127 -3.16 16.92 9.49
C LYS A 127 -4.27 17.39 10.41
N LEU A 128 -5.31 16.58 10.62
CA LEU A 128 -6.37 16.87 11.59
C LEU A 128 -5.80 16.95 13.01
N SER A 129 -4.95 16.01 13.40
CA SER A 129 -4.30 16.02 14.70
C SER A 129 -3.37 17.24 14.87
N THR A 130 -2.60 17.62 13.85
CA THR A 130 -1.82 18.87 13.85
C THR A 130 -2.70 20.10 14.04
N ALA A 131 -3.82 20.19 13.32
CA ALA A 131 -4.76 21.31 13.45
C ALA A 131 -5.44 21.33 14.82
N MET A 132 -5.76 20.16 15.37
CA MET A 132 -6.22 20.03 16.74
C MET A 132 -5.16 20.55 17.70
N LEU A 133 -3.89 20.17 17.60
CA LEU A 133 -2.84 20.68 18.49
C LEU A 133 -2.65 22.20 18.38
N SER A 134 -2.68 22.77 17.17
CA SER A 134 -2.56 24.22 16.97
C SER A 134 -3.79 24.99 17.46
N GLY A 135 -4.97 24.38 17.43
CA GLY A 135 -6.23 25.03 17.80
C GLY A 135 -6.78 25.98 16.74
N GLU A 136 -6.34 25.85 15.49
CA GLU A 136 -6.70 26.76 14.41
C GLU A 136 -7.52 26.05 13.31
N GLY A 137 -8.38 26.83 12.63
CA GLY A 137 -9.12 26.39 11.44
C GLY A 137 -9.97 25.13 11.68
N VAL A 138 -9.73 24.10 10.85
CA VAL A 138 -10.43 22.80 10.95
C VAL A 138 -10.18 22.09 12.29
N GLY A 139 -9.16 22.47 13.05
CA GLY A 139 -8.86 21.95 14.37
C GLY A 139 -9.96 22.23 15.40
N ILE A 140 -10.70 23.34 15.25
CA ILE A 140 -11.83 23.66 16.13
C ILE A 140 -12.97 22.67 15.90
N ALA A 141 -13.29 22.38 14.63
CA ALA A 141 -14.30 21.39 14.27
C ALA A 141 -13.88 19.97 14.71
N ALA A 142 -12.62 19.60 14.49
CA ALA A 142 -12.07 18.31 14.88
C ALA A 142 -12.09 18.08 16.41
N ARG A 143 -11.87 19.12 17.23
CA ARG A 143 -12.01 19.04 18.70
C ARG A 143 -13.46 18.93 19.17
N ALA A 144 -14.42 19.40 18.37
CA ALA A 144 -15.85 19.33 18.70
C ALA A 144 -16.42 17.94 18.43
N GLU A 145 -15.82 17.18 17.53
CA GLU A 145 -16.15 15.78 17.32
C GLU A 145 -15.65 14.94 18.51
N PRO A 146 -16.46 14.00 19.01
CA PRO A 146 -16.09 13.24 20.17
C PRO A 146 -14.92 12.30 19.85
N VAL A 147 -13.75 12.62 20.41
CA VAL A 147 -12.57 11.76 20.38
C VAL A 147 -12.79 10.61 21.34
N TYR A 148 -13.48 9.58 20.85
CA TYR A 148 -13.57 8.32 21.55
C TYR A 148 -12.19 7.64 21.59
N PHE A 149 -12.00 6.68 22.49
CA PHE A 149 -10.79 5.87 22.71
C PHE A 149 -9.77 6.35 23.74
N GLY A 150 -9.97 7.51 24.41
CA GLY A 150 -9.18 7.88 25.59
C GLY A 150 -7.69 8.16 25.31
N LYS A 151 -7.32 8.33 24.04
CA LYS A 151 -5.99 8.75 23.61
C LYS A 151 -5.87 10.27 23.64
N SER A 152 -4.69 10.78 23.96
CA SER A 152 -4.37 12.20 23.78
C SER A 152 -4.26 12.54 22.29
N VAL A 153 -4.38 13.83 21.95
CA VAL A 153 -4.21 14.28 20.55
C VAL A 153 -2.79 14.01 20.07
N GLU A 154 -1.80 14.15 20.94
CA GLU A 154 -0.40 13.85 20.67
C GLU A 154 -0.17 12.36 20.39
N GLU A 155 -0.83 11.47 21.13
CA GLU A 155 -0.77 10.02 20.88
C GLU A 155 -1.36 9.66 19.52
N LEU A 156 -2.52 10.23 19.18
CA LEU A 156 -3.15 10.05 17.86
C LEU A 156 -2.28 10.61 16.73
N HIS A 157 -1.64 11.75 16.97
CA HIS A 157 -0.76 12.37 15.99
C HIS A 157 0.46 11.49 15.70
N LEU A 158 1.09 10.95 16.74
CA LEU A 158 2.24 10.06 16.61
C LEU A 158 1.85 8.72 15.97
N GLU A 159 0.70 8.16 16.33
CA GLU A 159 0.14 6.96 15.70
C GLU A 159 -0.08 7.16 14.19
N ALA A 160 -0.69 8.30 13.81
CA ALA A 160 -0.90 8.64 12.40
C ALA A 160 0.43 8.73 11.63
N PHE A 161 1.48 9.31 12.24
CA PHE A 161 2.82 9.29 11.65
C PHE A 161 3.37 7.88 11.48
N GLY A 162 3.19 7.00 12.47
CA GLY A 162 3.65 5.61 12.40
C GLY A 162 2.93 4.79 11.32
N ILE A 163 1.62 4.99 11.15
CA ILE A 163 0.85 4.39 10.05
C ILE A 163 1.34 4.94 8.70
N LEU A 164 1.50 6.26 8.59
CA LEU A 164 1.97 6.92 7.38
C LEU A 164 3.38 6.47 6.98
N ALA A 165 4.28 6.28 7.95
CA ALA A 165 5.64 5.80 7.71
C ALA A 165 5.65 4.42 7.06
N ARG A 166 4.89 3.47 7.65
CA ARG A 166 4.74 2.12 7.10
C ARG A 166 4.12 2.14 5.71
N ALA A 167 3.05 2.91 5.53
CA ALA A 167 2.35 3.04 4.26
C ALA A 167 3.25 3.59 3.14
N LEU A 168 4.02 4.65 3.41
CA LEU A 168 4.95 5.22 2.43
C LEU A 168 6.11 4.28 2.12
N ASN A 169 6.59 3.53 3.11
CA ASN A 169 7.63 2.52 2.91
C ASN A 169 7.15 1.36 2.02
N GLU A 170 5.96 0.81 2.31
CA GLU A 170 5.34 -0.27 1.52
C GLU A 170 4.95 0.18 0.10
N ALA A 171 4.54 1.44 -0.06
CA ALA A 171 4.27 2.04 -1.37
C ALA A 171 5.56 2.45 -2.13
N GLY A 172 6.75 2.25 -1.56
CA GLY A 172 8.01 2.67 -2.19
C GLY A 172 8.14 4.19 -2.38
N ALA A 173 7.35 4.99 -1.67
CA ALA A 173 7.31 6.44 -1.74
C ALA A 173 8.39 7.07 -0.83
N PHE A 174 9.65 6.70 -1.06
CA PHE A 174 10.76 6.99 -0.14
C PHE A 174 11.07 8.49 0.03
N VAL A 175 10.80 9.33 -0.99
CA VAL A 175 10.97 10.78 -0.85
C VAL A 175 9.94 11.35 0.14
N ASN A 176 8.67 11.00 -0.04
CA ASN A 176 7.60 11.40 0.88
C ASN A 176 7.83 10.84 2.29
N LEU A 177 8.31 9.59 2.41
CA LEU A 177 8.69 9.00 3.70
C LEU A 177 9.75 9.86 4.39
N ARG A 178 10.81 10.23 3.67
CA ARG A 178 11.89 11.06 4.20
C ARG A 178 11.40 12.45 4.63
N GLU A 179 10.58 13.10 3.83
CA GLU A 179 9.99 14.41 4.14
C GLU A 179 9.10 14.34 5.38
N MET A 180 8.26 13.31 5.47
CA MET A 180 7.42 13.07 6.64
C MET A 180 8.28 12.84 7.90
N CYS A 181 9.35 12.04 7.82
CA CYS A 181 10.24 11.84 8.97
C CYS A 181 10.88 13.16 9.44
N LEU A 182 11.22 14.07 8.52
CA LEU A 182 11.71 15.41 8.89
C LEU A 182 10.61 16.26 9.53
N GLU A 183 9.39 16.23 9.01
CA GLU A 183 8.21 16.89 9.61
C GLU A 183 7.99 16.39 11.04
N ALA A 184 8.00 15.07 11.26
CA ALA A 184 7.83 14.46 12.57
C ALA A 184 8.95 14.86 13.54
N ARG A 185 10.23 14.81 13.12
CA ARG A 185 11.38 15.19 13.96
C ARG A 185 11.40 16.67 14.32
N ALA A 186 10.86 17.54 13.47
CA ALA A 186 10.71 18.96 13.79
C ALA A 186 9.68 19.19 14.91
N LEU A 187 8.62 18.36 14.95
CA LEU A 187 7.57 18.44 15.95
C LEU A 187 7.93 17.73 17.27
N TYR A 188 8.68 16.63 17.19
CA TYR A 188 9.05 15.77 18.33
C TYR A 188 10.57 15.61 18.42
N SER A 189 11.27 16.72 18.68
CA SER A 189 12.74 16.78 18.62
C SER A 189 13.44 15.96 19.71
N ALA A 190 12.79 15.69 20.83
CA ALA A 190 13.35 14.95 21.96
C ALA A 190 13.46 13.44 21.72
N ASP A 191 12.61 12.89 20.85
CA ASP A 191 12.27 11.45 20.90
C ASP A 191 13.00 10.60 19.84
N ASN A 192 13.92 11.18 19.05
CA ASN A 192 14.61 10.50 17.94
C ASN A 192 13.68 9.64 17.06
N ILE A 193 12.43 10.09 16.89
CA ILE A 193 11.39 9.31 16.21
C ILE A 193 11.74 9.10 14.74
N PHE A 194 11.36 7.91 14.24
CA PHE A 194 11.49 7.51 12.84
C PHE A 194 12.92 7.59 12.27
N THR A 195 13.95 7.46 13.13
CA THR A 195 15.35 7.48 12.69
C THR A 195 15.65 6.34 11.72
N ALA A 196 15.17 5.13 12.01
CA ALA A 196 15.39 3.95 11.17
C ALA A 196 14.72 4.12 9.78
N GLU A 197 13.50 4.64 9.74
CA GLU A 197 12.76 4.91 8.50
C GLU A 197 13.40 6.03 7.68
N PHE A 198 13.93 7.06 8.35
CA PHE A 198 14.68 8.13 7.71
C PHE A 198 15.97 7.60 7.06
N GLU A 199 16.72 6.76 7.76
CA GLU A 199 17.94 6.13 7.22
C GLU A 199 17.61 5.16 6.07
N THR A 200 16.56 4.36 6.23
CA THR A 200 16.07 3.43 5.21
C THR A 200 15.68 4.18 3.93
N SER A 201 14.87 5.23 4.04
CA SER A 201 14.47 6.04 2.90
C SER A 201 15.67 6.72 2.22
N ALA A 202 16.63 7.24 2.99
CA ALA A 202 17.86 7.82 2.43
C ALA A 202 18.70 6.80 1.66
N ALA A 203 18.87 5.59 2.20
CA ALA A 203 19.57 4.49 1.54
C ALA A 203 18.87 4.10 0.23
N ARG A 204 17.54 3.92 0.24
CA ARG A 204 16.76 3.57 -0.95
C ARG A 204 16.79 4.63 -2.04
N ILE A 205 16.69 5.91 -1.68
CA ILE A 205 16.83 7.02 -2.64
C ILE A 205 18.22 6.98 -3.30
N LYS A 206 19.28 6.70 -2.53
CA LYS A 206 20.64 6.59 -3.07
C LYS A 206 20.78 5.39 -4.02
N GLU A 207 20.22 4.24 -3.66
CA GLU A 207 20.19 3.04 -4.51
C GLU A 207 19.48 3.30 -5.84
N LEU A 208 18.28 3.89 -5.81
CA LEU A 208 17.50 4.24 -6.99
C LEU A 208 18.26 5.21 -7.91
N LYS A 209 18.92 6.24 -7.35
CA LYS A 209 19.78 7.16 -8.11
C LYS A 209 20.96 6.43 -8.77
N ASN A 210 21.59 5.51 -8.07
CA ASN A 210 22.70 4.73 -8.62
C ASN A 210 22.24 3.78 -9.73
N GLU A 211 21.08 3.15 -9.57
CA GLU A 211 20.48 2.32 -10.61
C GLU A 211 20.13 3.14 -11.85
N GLN A 212 19.54 4.32 -11.68
CA GLN A 212 19.25 5.23 -12.79
C GLN A 212 20.53 5.61 -13.54
N ARG A 213 21.61 5.96 -12.83
CA ARG A 213 22.92 6.26 -13.43
C ARG A 213 23.47 5.07 -14.21
N ARG A 214 23.40 3.86 -13.66
CA ARG A 214 23.84 2.63 -14.33
C ARG A 214 23.05 2.39 -15.62
N ARG A 215 21.72 2.48 -15.57
CA ARG A 215 20.85 2.32 -16.75
C ARG A 215 21.16 3.37 -17.83
N ALA A 216 21.39 4.62 -17.43
CA ALA A 216 21.76 5.70 -18.35
C ALA A 216 23.10 5.45 -19.05
N MET A 217 24.08 4.85 -18.36
CA MET A 217 25.37 4.48 -18.96
C MET A 217 25.26 3.28 -19.90
N SER A 218 24.42 2.28 -19.58
CA SER A 218 24.27 1.06 -20.38
C SER A 218 23.49 1.26 -21.67
N TYR A 219 22.51 2.17 -21.72
CA TYR A 219 21.66 2.38 -22.90
C TYR A 219 21.39 3.87 -23.16
N PRO A 220 22.37 4.63 -23.71
CA PRO A 220 22.27 6.08 -23.86
C PRO A 220 21.06 6.52 -24.70
N HIS A 221 20.69 5.72 -25.70
CA HIS A 221 19.62 6.02 -26.65
C HIS A 221 18.21 5.74 -26.08
N VAL A 222 18.07 4.73 -25.22
CA VAL A 222 16.81 4.35 -24.54
C VAL A 222 16.61 5.19 -23.27
N ALA A 223 17.70 5.65 -22.66
CA ALA A 223 17.69 6.45 -21.45
C ALA A 223 16.84 7.73 -21.59
N ARG A 224 16.85 8.40 -22.75
CA ARG A 224 16.07 9.65 -22.94
C ARG A 224 14.55 9.47 -22.85
N GLN A 225 14.00 8.37 -23.34
CA GLN A 225 12.55 8.09 -23.24
C GLN A 225 12.17 7.55 -21.86
N ASN A 226 13.04 6.76 -21.22
CA ASN A 226 12.80 6.22 -19.87
C ASN A 226 13.20 7.17 -18.72
N LEU A 227 13.87 8.28 -19.01
CA LEU A 227 14.31 9.27 -18.02
C LEU A 227 13.14 9.98 -17.35
N LEU A 228 12.05 10.22 -18.09
CA LEU A 228 10.80 10.78 -17.53
C LEU A 228 10.23 9.84 -16.46
N GLY A 229 10.02 8.57 -16.80
CA GLY A 229 9.53 7.57 -15.83
C GLY A 229 10.47 7.36 -14.64
N ALA A 230 11.79 7.41 -14.83
CA ALA A 230 12.75 7.27 -13.73
C ALA A 230 12.80 8.50 -12.81
N THR A 231 12.60 9.70 -13.35
CA THR A 231 12.53 10.94 -12.55
C THR A 231 11.22 10.98 -11.77
N GLU A 232 10.12 10.56 -12.39
CA GLU A 232 8.83 10.37 -11.73
C GLU A 232 8.91 9.33 -10.62
N ILE A 233 9.58 8.19 -10.84
CA ILE A 233 9.80 7.18 -9.78
C ILE A 233 10.59 7.76 -8.61
N LEU A 234 11.61 8.57 -8.87
CA LEU A 234 12.38 9.23 -7.82
C LEU A 234 11.57 10.29 -7.08
N GLN A 235 10.66 10.99 -7.76
CA GLN A 235 9.90 12.09 -7.18
C GLN A 235 8.63 11.61 -6.46
N PHE A 236 7.97 10.58 -7.00
CA PHE A 236 6.64 10.14 -6.61
C PHE A 236 6.62 8.69 -6.09
N GLY A 237 7.75 7.98 -6.12
CA GLY A 237 7.84 6.57 -5.75
C GLY A 237 7.39 5.63 -6.88
N PHE A 238 7.31 4.34 -6.58
CA PHE A 238 6.78 3.33 -7.49
C PHE A 238 5.34 3.01 -7.11
N VAL A 239 4.37 3.50 -7.90
CA VAL A 239 2.97 3.11 -7.72
C VAL A 239 2.69 1.93 -8.63
N ASP A 240 2.79 0.71 -8.09
CA ASP A 240 2.11 -0.41 -8.71
C ASP A 240 0.63 -0.26 -8.41
N PHE A 241 -0.17 0.06 -9.43
CA PHE A 241 -1.62 0.10 -9.27
C PHE A 241 -2.10 -1.33 -9.05
N ARG A 242 -2.15 -1.74 -7.78
CA ARG A 242 -2.80 -2.98 -7.38
C ARG A 242 -4.23 -2.94 -7.93
N ARG A 243 -4.65 -4.03 -8.56
CA ARG A 243 -6.04 -4.14 -9.03
C ARG A 243 -6.93 -4.07 -7.80
N TYR A 244 -7.59 -2.94 -7.58
CA TYR A 244 -8.61 -2.80 -6.54
C TYR A 244 -9.82 -3.63 -6.97
N PRO A 245 -10.03 -4.84 -6.41
CA PRO A 245 -11.07 -5.75 -6.89
C PRO A 245 -12.48 -5.20 -6.64
N PHE A 246 -12.60 -4.21 -5.76
CA PHE A 246 -13.83 -3.49 -5.45
C PHE A 246 -14.04 -2.24 -6.33
N MET A 247 -13.02 -1.80 -7.08
CA MET A 247 -13.16 -0.65 -7.99
C MET A 247 -13.63 -1.17 -9.35
N PRO A 248 -14.80 -0.70 -9.85
CA PRO A 248 -15.25 -1.06 -11.18
C PRO A 248 -14.19 -0.75 -12.24
N LEU A 249 -14.10 -1.59 -13.28
CA LEU A 249 -13.05 -1.51 -14.31
C LEU A 249 -13.00 -0.14 -14.99
N GLU A 250 -14.16 0.49 -15.15
CA GLU A 250 -14.31 1.84 -15.70
C GLU A 250 -13.56 2.93 -14.91
N TYR A 251 -13.35 2.74 -13.60
CA TYR A 251 -12.62 3.68 -12.75
C TYR A 251 -11.13 3.34 -12.62
N LEU A 252 -10.71 2.14 -13.02
CA LEU A 252 -9.30 1.74 -13.06
C LEU A 252 -8.57 2.39 -14.24
N HIS A 253 -9.27 2.72 -15.32
CA HIS A 253 -8.72 3.40 -16.48
C HIS A 253 -8.73 4.92 -16.28
N ARG A 254 -7.61 5.47 -15.82
CA ARG A 254 -7.36 6.90 -15.84
C ARG A 254 -7.18 7.37 -17.29
N ASN A 255 -8.21 8.01 -17.85
CA ASN A 255 -8.11 8.68 -19.15
C ASN A 255 -8.20 10.20 -18.95
N ALA A 256 -7.44 10.97 -19.74
CA ALA A 256 -7.38 12.43 -19.60
C ALA A 256 -8.75 13.11 -19.78
N ALA A 257 -9.58 12.60 -20.69
CA ALA A 257 -10.94 13.11 -20.93
C ALA A 257 -11.89 12.89 -19.72
N LEU A 258 -11.70 11.82 -18.94
CA LEU A 258 -12.47 11.53 -17.74
C LEU A 258 -12.12 12.53 -16.63
N PHE A 259 -10.83 12.88 -16.49
CA PHE A 259 -10.41 13.93 -15.57
C PHE A 259 -10.94 15.29 -15.99
N GLU A 260 -10.87 15.62 -17.27
CA GLU A 260 -11.38 16.89 -17.80
C GLU A 260 -12.89 17.02 -17.60
N ALA A 261 -13.65 15.95 -17.88
CA ALA A 261 -15.08 15.90 -17.63
C ALA A 261 -15.42 16.05 -16.15
N THR A 262 -14.72 15.32 -15.27
CA THR A 262 -14.96 15.37 -13.81
C THR A 262 -14.61 16.74 -13.24
N ASN A 263 -13.47 17.33 -13.63
CA ASN A 263 -13.07 18.67 -13.23
C ASN A 263 -14.09 19.72 -13.71
N THR A 264 -14.60 19.57 -14.94
CA THR A 264 -15.65 20.44 -15.48
C THR A 264 -16.92 20.35 -14.64
N THR A 265 -17.34 19.14 -14.25
CA THR A 265 -18.49 18.94 -13.37
C THR A 265 -18.26 19.56 -11.99
N ILE A 266 -17.09 19.35 -11.38
CA ILE A 266 -16.76 19.93 -10.07
C ILE A 266 -16.75 21.47 -10.12
N LEU A 267 -16.15 22.05 -11.16
CA LEU A 267 -16.13 23.50 -11.37
C LEU A 267 -17.53 24.08 -11.60
N ALA A 268 -18.43 23.31 -12.23
CA ALA A 268 -19.81 23.71 -12.48
C ALA A 268 -20.72 23.61 -11.24
N MET A 269 -20.31 22.93 -10.17
CA MET A 269 -21.13 22.72 -8.95
C MET A 269 -21.18 23.93 -7.99
N THR A 270 -20.69 25.12 -8.38
CA THR A 270 -20.72 26.40 -7.60
C THR A 270 -19.83 26.40 -6.33
N PRO A 271 -19.46 27.58 -5.76
CA PRO A 271 -18.08 27.94 -5.47
C PRO A 271 -17.54 27.24 -4.23
N VAL A 272 -17.20 25.97 -4.36
CA VAL A 272 -16.23 25.37 -3.46
C VAL A 272 -14.91 26.05 -3.81
N SER A 273 -14.34 26.79 -2.85
CA SER A 273 -12.95 27.21 -2.88
C SER A 273 -12.07 25.95 -2.87
N VAL A 274 -11.98 25.27 -4.01
CA VAL A 274 -11.00 24.24 -4.24
C VAL A 274 -9.69 24.99 -4.38
N GLN A 275 -8.96 25.14 -3.28
CA GLN A 275 -7.56 25.54 -3.37
C GLN A 275 -6.84 24.44 -4.15
N PRO A 276 -6.25 24.75 -5.31
CA PRO A 276 -5.49 23.74 -6.04
C PRO A 276 -4.30 23.36 -5.16
N SER A 277 -4.11 22.06 -4.94
CA SER A 277 -3.11 21.53 -4.01
C SER A 277 -1.65 21.84 -4.38
N ASN A 278 -1.37 22.58 -5.46
CA ASN A 278 -0.04 22.93 -5.95
C ASN A 278 0.03 24.25 -6.76
N VAL A 279 -0.65 25.34 -6.35
CA VAL A 279 -0.28 26.65 -6.90
C VAL A 279 0.97 27.15 -6.18
N VAL A 280 2.12 27.06 -6.86
CA VAL A 280 3.28 27.89 -6.54
C VAL A 280 2.84 29.33 -6.70
N THR A 281 2.52 30.00 -5.60
CA THR A 281 2.39 31.44 -5.60
C THR A 281 3.79 32.01 -5.77
N ASN A 282 4.15 32.32 -7.02
CA ASN A 282 5.26 33.24 -7.27
C ASN A 282 4.78 34.64 -6.85
N SER A 283 4.90 34.93 -5.56
CA SER A 283 4.88 36.28 -5.02
C SER A 283 6.33 36.75 -4.94
N GLY A 284 6.75 37.41 -6.03
CA GLY A 284 8.03 38.09 -6.20
C GLY A 284 8.02 38.83 -7.52
#